data_AF-A0A662CDA5-F1
#
_entry.id   AF-A0A662CDA5-F1
#
_cell.length_a   1.000
_cell.length_b   1.000
_cell.length_c   1.000
_cell.angle_alpha   90.00
_cell.angle_beta   90.00
_cell.angle_gamma   90.00
#
_symmetry.space_group_name_H-M   'P 1'
#
loop_
_entity.id
_entity.type
_entity.pdbx_description
1 polymer ?
#
loop_
_entity_poly.entity_id
_entity_poly.type
_entity_poly.pdbx_seq_one_letter_code
_entity_poly.pdbx_strand_id
1 'polypeptide(L)'
;GDVIKAVALGADAVYIGTAALLAVGCTLCHKCYTGKCAWGITTNDPYIAKRLNPEIAAERLTNLLKAWAHEMKEMLGLMGINAIESLRGNRLRLRAVGLTKEEMDILGILPAGA
;
A
#
# COMPACT_ATOMS: atom_id res chain seq x y z
N GLY A 1 -3.78 -1.45 -6.15
CA GLY A 1 -3.71 -0.39 -7.18
C GLY A 1 -2.56 0.60 -7.02
N ASP A 2 -2.39 1.23 -5.86
CA ASP A 2 -1.46 2.37 -5.73
C ASP A 2 0.03 1.99 -5.81
N VAL A 3 0.37 0.77 -5.39
CA VAL A 3 1.73 0.23 -5.54
C VAL A 3 2.16 0.20 -7.02
N ILE A 4 1.27 -0.24 -7.91
CA ILE A 4 1.52 -0.29 -9.36
C ILE A 4 1.73 1.12 -9.94
N LYS A 5 0.95 2.11 -9.49
CA LYS A 5 1.13 3.51 -9.92
C LYS A 5 2.48 4.07 -9.46
N ALA A 6 2.86 3.82 -8.20
CA ALA A 6 4.15 4.26 -7.66
C ALA A 6 5.32 3.63 -8.43
N VAL A 7 5.25 2.34 -8.73
CA VAL A 7 6.27 1.64 -9.54
C VAL A 7 6.32 2.23 -10.96
N ALA A 8 5.17 2.48 -11.59
CA ALA A 8 5.12 3.09 -12.93
C ALA A 8 5.72 4.51 -12.98
N LEU A 9 5.63 5.26 -11.88
CA LEU A 9 6.31 6.55 -11.72
C LEU A 9 7.82 6.43 -11.48
N GLY A 10 8.32 5.24 -11.13
CA GLY A 10 9.75 4.94 -10.99
C GLY A 10 10.17 4.37 -9.63
N ALA A 11 9.24 4.09 -8.71
CA ALA A 11 9.61 3.55 -7.39
C ALA A 11 10.13 2.10 -7.48
N ASP A 12 11.22 1.81 -6.76
CA ASP A 12 11.76 0.45 -6.59
C ASP A 12 11.06 -0.34 -5.47
N ALA A 13 10.53 0.36 -4.46
CA ALA A 13 9.87 -0.23 -3.31
C ALA A 13 8.75 0.68 -2.78
N VAL A 14 7.75 0.07 -2.14
CA VAL A 14 6.65 0.77 -1.47
C VAL A 14 6.49 0.24 -0.06
N TYR A 15 6.50 1.12 0.92
CA TYR A 15 6.30 0.78 2.32
C TYR A 15 4.83 0.95 2.71
N ILE A 16 4.35 0.01 3.53
CA ILE A 16 2.96 -0.02 4.00
C ILE A 16 2.95 0.18 5.50
N GLY A 17 2.23 1.19 5.97
CA GLY A 17 2.12 1.51 7.40
C GLY A 17 0.71 1.23 7.90
N THR A 18 -0.21 2.16 7.67
CA THR A 18 -1.58 2.10 8.19
C THR A 18 -2.33 0.83 7.76
N ALA A 19 -2.20 0.41 6.50
CA ALA A 19 -2.84 -0.82 6.03
C ALA A 19 -2.35 -2.08 6.78
N ALA A 20 -1.05 -2.15 7.08
CA ALA A 20 -0.49 -3.23 7.89
C ALA A 20 -1.02 -3.18 9.33
N LEU A 21 -1.12 -1.97 9.92
CA LEU A 21 -1.70 -1.78 11.26
C LEU A 21 -3.17 -2.22 11.31
N LEU A 22 -3.96 -1.92 10.27
CA LEU A 22 -5.35 -2.37 10.16
C LEU A 22 -5.43 -3.89 10.09
N ALA A 23 -4.57 -4.55 9.29
CA ALA A 23 -4.54 -6.01 9.18
C ALA A 23 -4.24 -6.70 10.52
N VAL A 24 -3.33 -6.16 11.32
CA VAL A 24 -3.03 -6.71 12.65
C VAL A 24 -4.10 -6.39 13.71
N GLY A 25 -5.08 -5.52 13.41
CA GLY A 25 -6.25 -5.27 14.26
C GLY A 25 -6.45 -3.82 14.72
N CYS A 26 -5.77 -2.85 14.13
CA CYS A 26 -6.01 -1.44 14.45
C CYS A 26 -7.43 -1.02 14.01
N THR A 27 -8.14 -0.30 14.88
CA THR A 27 -9.46 0.28 14.57
C THR A 27 -9.44 1.80 14.47
N LEU A 28 -8.26 2.39 14.22
CA LEU A 28 -8.06 3.84 14.08
C LEU A 28 -8.63 4.66 15.26
N CYS A 29 -8.31 4.27 16.49
CA CYS A 29 -8.76 5.02 17.68
C CYS A 29 -8.00 6.34 17.93
N HIS A 30 -6.94 6.62 17.16
CA HIS A 30 -6.08 7.82 17.23
C HIS A 30 -5.49 8.14 18.62
N LYS A 31 -5.38 7.15 19.51
CA LYS A 31 -4.82 7.30 20.88
C LYS A 31 -3.42 6.71 21.02
N CYS A 32 -2.71 6.46 19.92
CA CYS A 32 -1.41 5.78 19.93
C CYS A 32 -0.37 6.51 20.80
N TYR A 33 -0.37 7.84 20.82
CA TYR A 33 0.55 8.67 21.60
C TYR A 33 0.41 8.48 23.12
N THR A 34 -0.72 7.96 23.60
CA THR A 34 -0.95 7.75 25.04
C THR A 34 -0.26 6.50 25.57
N GLY A 35 0.25 5.62 24.70
CA GLY A 35 0.75 4.30 25.06
C GLY A 35 -0.33 3.34 25.57
N LYS A 36 -1.61 3.74 25.58
CA LYS A 36 -2.75 2.95 26.08
C LYS A 36 -3.62 2.43 24.93
N CYS A 37 -2.99 1.85 23.91
CA CYS A 37 -3.69 1.27 22.77
C CYS A 37 -4.66 0.18 23.23
N ALA A 38 -5.96 0.33 22.90
CA ALA A 38 -6.98 -0.64 23.32
C ALA A 38 -6.68 -2.06 22.83
N TRP A 39 -6.03 -2.17 21.67
CA TRP A 39 -5.72 -3.41 20.96
C TRP A 39 -4.29 -3.92 21.16
N GLY A 40 -3.48 -3.29 22.01
CA GLY A 40 -2.14 -3.78 22.33
C GLY A 40 -1.07 -3.59 21.24
N ILE A 41 -1.34 -2.81 20.19
CA ILE A 41 -0.39 -2.62 19.07
C ILE A 41 0.70 -1.58 19.40
N THR A 42 0.29 -0.43 19.96
CA THR A 42 1.19 0.70 20.28
C THR A 42 1.20 0.95 21.79
N THR A 43 1.94 0.10 22.52
CA THR A 43 2.06 0.18 23.98
C THR A 43 3.40 -0.39 24.45
N ASN A 44 3.94 0.16 25.55
CA ASN A 44 5.08 -0.42 26.27
C ASN A 44 4.63 -1.21 27.51
N ASP A 45 3.33 -1.21 27.83
CA ASP A 45 2.78 -1.93 28.98
C ASP A 45 2.59 -3.41 28.63
N PRO A 46 3.28 -4.34 29.30
CA PRO A 46 3.19 -5.77 29.01
C PRO A 46 1.80 -6.36 29.26
N TYR A 47 0.97 -5.74 30.11
CA TYR A 47 -0.42 -6.18 30.32
C TYR A 47 -1.31 -5.82 29.12
N ILE A 48 -1.12 -4.64 28.54
CA ILE A 48 -1.87 -4.19 27.36
C ILE A 48 -1.37 -4.91 26.09
N ALA A 49 -0.06 -5.15 25.98
CA ALA A 49 0.55 -5.84 24.84
C ALA A 49 -0.03 -7.26 24.63
N LYS A 50 -0.35 -7.97 25.73
CA LYS A 50 -0.98 -9.32 25.69
C LYS A 50 -2.32 -9.37 24.95
N ARG A 51 -2.96 -8.23 24.70
CA ARG A 51 -4.22 -8.16 23.95
C ARG A 51 -4.02 -8.47 22.46
N LEU A 52 -2.81 -8.30 21.94
CA LEU A 52 -2.47 -8.64 20.56
C LEU A 52 -1.96 -10.08 20.52
N ASN A 53 -2.67 -10.94 19.78
CA ASN A 53 -2.18 -12.28 19.47
C ASN A 53 -1.25 -12.21 18.23
N PRO A 54 0.06 -12.47 18.37
CA PRO A 54 1.02 -12.30 17.28
C PRO A 54 0.82 -13.31 16.15
N GLU A 55 0.35 -14.52 16.43
CA GLU A 55 0.11 -15.56 15.41
C GLU A 55 -1.03 -15.16 14.47
N ILE A 56 -2.16 -14.72 15.04
CA ILE A 56 -3.32 -14.22 14.27
C ILE A 56 -2.94 -12.95 13.52
N ALA A 57 -2.18 -12.04 14.14
CA ALA A 57 -1.71 -10.82 13.50
C ALA A 57 -0.82 -11.12 12.27
N ALA A 58 0.11 -12.07 12.41
CA ALA A 58 0.99 -12.51 11.32
C ALA A 58 0.21 -13.17 10.19
N GLU A 59 -0.77 -14.02 10.50
CA GLU A 59 -1.65 -14.64 9.49
C GLU A 59 -2.42 -13.58 8.70
N ARG A 60 -3.07 -12.64 9.40
CA ARG A 60 -3.83 -11.55 8.76
C ARG A 60 -2.95 -10.66 7.89
N LEU A 61 -1.76 -10.29 8.38
CA LEU A 61 -0.81 -9.49 7.61
C LEU A 61 -0.33 -10.25 6.36
N THR A 62 -0.07 -11.55 6.49
CA THR A 62 0.30 -12.41 5.37
C THR A 62 -0.81 -12.48 4.33
N ASN A 63 -2.06 -12.60 4.76
CA ASN A 63 -3.22 -12.63 3.87
C ASN A 63 -3.38 -11.30 3.11
N LEU A 64 -3.18 -10.16 3.77
CA LEU A 64 -3.16 -8.84 3.11
C LEU A 64 -2.09 -8.79 2.02
N LEU A 65 -0.85 -9.15 2.34
CA LEU A 65 0.26 -9.11 1.38
C LEU A 65 0.04 -10.05 0.21
N LYS A 66 -0.49 -11.26 0.44
CA LYS A 66 -0.85 -12.20 -0.62
C LYS A 66 -1.94 -11.63 -1.52
N ALA A 67 -3.00 -11.07 -0.94
CA ALA A 67 -4.09 -10.46 -1.70
C ALA A 67 -3.58 -9.31 -2.59
N TRP A 68 -2.73 -8.44 -2.06
CA TRP A 68 -2.13 -7.35 -2.85
C TRP A 68 -1.17 -7.86 -3.92
N ALA A 69 -0.37 -8.90 -3.62
CA ALA A 69 0.47 -9.53 -4.63
C ALA A 69 -0.35 -10.14 -5.77
N HIS A 70 -1.51 -10.73 -5.47
CA HIS A 70 -2.44 -11.22 -6.48
C HIS A 70 -3.03 -10.08 -7.30
N GLU A 71 -3.53 -9.02 -6.67
CA GLU A 71 -4.05 -7.82 -7.35
C GLU A 71 -3.00 -7.21 -8.29
N MET A 72 -1.74 -7.12 -7.85
CA MET A 72 -0.64 -6.61 -8.67
C MET A 72 -0.38 -7.50 -9.89
N LYS A 73 -0.40 -8.82 -9.73
CA LYS A 73 -0.23 -9.77 -10.84
C LYS A 73 -1.38 -9.67 -11.85
N GLU A 74 -2.61 -9.52 -11.38
CA GLU A 74 -3.77 -9.30 -12.24
C GLU A 74 -3.63 -8.01 -13.05
N MET A 75 -3.24 -6.90 -12.40
CA MET A 75 -2.99 -5.62 -13.08
C MET A 75 -1.88 -5.72 -14.13
N LEU A 76 -0.76 -6.39 -13.80
CA LEU A 76 0.33 -6.63 -14.75
C LEU A 76 -0.14 -7.50 -15.93
N GLY A 77 -0.91 -8.55 -15.65
CA GLY A 77 -1.50 -9.42 -16.67
C GLY A 77 -2.45 -8.68 -17.62
N LEU A 78 -3.33 -7.81 -17.09
CA LEU A 78 -4.23 -6.97 -17.89
C LEU A 78 -3.47 -6.00 -18.81
N MET A 79 -2.26 -5.58 -18.40
CA MET A 79 -1.37 -4.74 -19.18
C MET A 79 -0.51 -5.53 -20.17
N GLY A 80 -0.53 -6.86 -20.15
CA GLY A 80 0.38 -7.72 -20.92
C GLY A 80 1.84 -7.59 -20.50
N ILE A 81 2.09 -7.27 -19.22
CA ILE A 81 3.44 -7.11 -18.66
C ILE A 81 3.76 -8.34 -17.80
N ASN A 82 4.87 -9.01 -18.12
CA ASN A 82 5.28 -10.25 -17.42
C ASN A 82 6.28 -10.02 -16.27
N ALA A 83 6.86 -8.82 -16.17
CA ALA A 83 7.86 -8.47 -15.16
C ALA A 83 7.59 -7.08 -14.60
N ILE A 84 7.66 -6.92 -13.29
CA ILE A 84 7.37 -5.62 -12.64
C ILE A 84 8.42 -4.56 -12.99
N GLU A 85 9.63 -5.01 -13.31
CA GLU A 85 10.74 -4.20 -13.80
C GLU A 85 10.38 -3.49 -15.11
N SER A 86 9.63 -4.15 -16.00
CA SER A 86 9.17 -3.55 -17.27
C SER A 86 8.12 -2.45 -17.08
N LEU A 87 7.47 -2.42 -15.92
CA LEU A 87 6.57 -1.33 -15.54
C LEU A 87 7.34 -0.16 -14.89
N ARG A 88 8.48 -0.42 -14.25
CA ARG A 88 9.21 0.61 -13.49
C ARG A 88 9.58 1.79 -14.38
N GLY A 89 9.07 2.98 -14.05
CA GLY A 89 9.30 4.21 -14.83
C GLY A 89 8.52 4.29 -16.16
N ASN A 90 7.72 3.28 -16.51
CA ASN A 90 6.90 3.25 -17.72
C ASN A 90 5.61 4.07 -17.54
N ARG A 91 5.77 5.40 -17.59
CA ARG A 91 4.69 6.38 -17.44
C ARG A 91 3.62 6.31 -18.53
N LEU A 92 3.92 5.69 -19.69
CA LEU A 92 2.94 5.50 -20.78
C LEU A 92 1.76 4.62 -20.37
N ARG A 93 1.89 3.84 -19.30
CA ARG A 93 0.81 3.02 -18.72
C ARG A 93 -0.07 3.78 -17.74
N LEU A 94 0.23 5.05 -17.45
CA LEU A 94 -0.58 5.91 -16.58
C LEU A 94 -1.40 6.91 -17.41
N ARG A 95 -2.59 7.23 -16.92
CA ARG A 95 -3.43 8.29 -17.45
C ARG A 95 -3.93 9.17 -16.32
N ALA A 96 -3.76 10.48 -16.48
CA ALA A 96 -4.15 11.48 -15.51
C ALA A 96 -5.66 11.74 -15.56
N VAL A 97 -6.29 11.78 -14.39
CA VAL A 97 -7.69 12.17 -14.22
C VAL A 97 -7.74 13.22 -13.12
N GLY A 98 -8.21 14.43 -13.45
CA GLY A 98 -8.34 15.52 -12.47
C GLY A 98 -7.01 16.17 -12.05
N LEU A 99 -5.93 16.01 -12.82
CA LEU A 99 -4.66 16.71 -12.61
C LEU A 99 -4.57 17.96 -13.48
N THR A 100 -3.90 18.99 -12.95
CA THR A 100 -3.53 20.20 -13.69
C THR A 100 -2.47 19.90 -14.74
N LYS A 101 -2.30 20.82 -15.69
CA LYS A 101 -1.26 20.70 -16.73
C LYS A 101 0.14 20.63 -16.13
N GLU A 102 0.41 21.47 -15.14
CA GLU A 102 1.70 21.53 -14.45
C GLU A 102 2.03 20.20 -13.75
N GLU A 103 1.06 19.59 -13.06
CA GLU A 103 1.26 18.28 -12.41
C GLU A 103 1.53 17.16 -13.43
N MET A 104 0.82 17.17 -14.57
CA MET A 104 1.04 16.20 -15.65
C MET A 104 2.44 16.35 -16.26
N ASP A 105 2.88 17.58 -16.49
CA ASP A 105 4.21 17.89 -17.03
C ASP A 105 5.31 17.46 -16.05
N ILE A 106 5.14 17.72 -14.75
CA ILE A 106 6.08 17.29 -13.70
C ILE A 106 6.16 15.75 -13.62
N LEU A 107 5.00 15.08 -13.62
CA LEU A 107 4.94 13.62 -13.49
C LEU A 107 5.29 12.90 -14.79
N GLY A 108 5.27 13.59 -15.94
CA GLY A 108 5.51 13.03 -17.27
C GLY A 108 4.41 12.07 -17.73
N ILE A 109 3.14 12.38 -17.43
CA ILE A 109 1.98 11.51 -17.70
C ILE A 109 0.97 12.21 -18.63
N LEU A 110 0.27 11.42 -19.45
CA LEU A 110 -0.71 11.92 -20.40
C LEU A 110 -2.12 11.99 -19.78
N PRO A 111 -3.00 12.91 -20.22
CA PRO A 111 -4.38 12.97 -19.77
C PRO A 111 -5.18 11.76 -20.24
N ALA A 112 -6.22 11.38 -19.48
CA ALA A 112 -7.18 10.37 -19.92
C ALA A 112 -7.93 10.84 -21.17
N GLY A 113 -8.02 9.99 -22.19
CA GLY A 113 -8.66 10.30 -23.49
C GLY A 113 -7.72 10.81 -24.58
N ALA A 114 -6.43 10.98 -24.27
CA ALA A 114 -5.36 11.19 -25.26
C ALA A 114 -4.74 9.87 -25.75
#